data_AF-A0A1I5L2E9-F1
#
_entry.id   AF-A0A1I5L2E9-F1
#
_cell.length_a   1.000
_cell.length_b   1.000
_cell.length_c   1.000
_cell.angle_alpha   90.00
_cell.angle_beta   90.00
_cell.angle_gamma   90.00
#
_symmetry.space_group_name_H-M   'P 1'
#
loop_
_entity.id
_entity.type
_entity.pdbx_description
1 polymer ?
#
loop_
_entity_poly.entity_id
_entity_poly.type
_entity_poly.pdbx_seq_one_letter_code
_entity_poly.pdbx_strand_id
1 'polypeptide(L)'
;MTDEDATRRPTRAERLFGAAAQPSTRPPRAPGPEAPVAVRRAALVAAVEAALLLGTALVVLWLTLTSDPDSVGRALAEVVYVGGFGVALAVAAAGLRRVAGWARGPVVVLQILLGLFGYSTAFPGQQPLLGIPLIVLALTELYLLATPEARLAFADR
;
A
#
# COMPACT_ATOMS: atom_id res chain seq x y z
N MET A 1 -67.90 7.45 1.58
CA MET A 1 -66.47 7.80 1.74
C MET A 1 -66.46 9.06 2.59
N THR A 2 -66.54 8.87 3.90
CA THR A 2 -66.79 9.91 4.90
C THR A 2 -65.51 10.65 5.24
N ASP A 3 -65.66 11.96 5.47
CA ASP A 3 -64.63 12.99 5.59
C ASP A 3 -63.87 12.96 6.94
N GLU A 4 -63.65 11.77 7.50
CA GLU A 4 -63.30 11.57 8.92
C GLU A 4 -61.84 11.15 9.18
N ASP A 5 -60.98 11.09 8.15
CA ASP A 5 -59.63 10.52 8.28
C ASP A 5 -58.47 11.54 8.33
N ALA A 6 -58.74 12.85 8.27
CA ALA A 6 -57.69 13.85 8.06
C ALA A 6 -56.91 14.30 9.32
N THR A 7 -57.26 13.84 10.54
CA THR A 7 -56.69 14.41 11.79
C THR A 7 -56.16 13.39 12.79
N ARG A 8 -55.71 12.20 12.37
CA ARG A 8 -55.11 11.26 13.32
C ARG A 8 -53.65 11.61 13.59
N ARG A 9 -53.40 12.39 14.65
CA ARG A 9 -52.04 12.64 15.16
C ARG A 9 -51.43 11.32 15.66
N PRO A 10 -50.21 10.95 15.22
CA PRO A 10 -49.58 9.71 15.63
C PRO A 10 -49.33 9.70 17.13
N THR A 11 -49.77 8.63 17.77
CA THR A 11 -49.72 8.47 19.23
C THR A 11 -48.28 8.35 19.71
N ARG A 12 -47.99 8.76 20.96
CA ARG A 12 -46.64 8.66 21.54
C ARG A 12 -46.09 7.23 21.52
N ALA A 13 -46.97 6.23 21.57
CA ALA A 13 -46.60 4.82 21.50
C ALA A 13 -46.02 4.44 20.13
N GLU A 14 -46.56 4.95 19.01
CA GLU A 14 -46.02 4.69 17.66
C GLU A 14 -44.64 5.33 17.44
N ARG A 15 -44.35 6.44 18.14
CA ARG A 15 -43.02 7.07 18.12
C ARG A 15 -42.01 6.32 19.00
N LEU A 16 -42.48 5.66 20.07
CA LEU A 16 -41.64 4.93 21.01
C LEU A 16 -41.35 3.50 20.56
N PHE A 17 -42.32 2.82 19.93
CA PHE A 17 -42.20 1.42 19.49
C PHE A 17 -41.78 1.25 18.03
N GLY A 18 -41.43 2.35 17.35
CA GLY A 18 -40.96 2.33 15.98
C GLY A 18 -42.09 1.97 15.02
N ALA A 19 -42.72 2.98 14.43
CA ALA A 19 -43.32 2.84 13.11
C ALA A 19 -42.39 1.98 12.26
N ALA A 20 -42.89 0.80 11.85
CA ALA A 20 -42.15 -0.33 11.31
C ALA A 20 -40.79 0.08 10.75
N ALA A 21 -39.70 -0.42 11.36
CA ALA A 21 -38.33 -0.16 10.93
C ALA A 21 -38.25 -0.29 9.41
N GLN A 22 -38.31 0.86 8.72
CA GLN A 22 -38.16 0.89 7.28
C GLN A 22 -36.81 0.23 7.03
N PRO A 23 -36.73 -0.82 6.18
CA PRO A 23 -35.47 -1.45 5.88
C PRO A 23 -34.54 -0.33 5.47
N SER A 24 -33.52 -0.07 6.29
CA SER A 24 -32.57 0.99 6.05
C SER A 24 -31.84 0.58 4.79
N THR A 25 -32.33 1.05 3.64
CA THR A 25 -31.62 0.96 2.38
C THR A 25 -30.35 1.74 2.61
N ARG A 26 -29.29 0.99 2.97
CA ARG A 26 -27.94 1.53 3.12
C ARG A 26 -27.72 2.40 1.88
N PRO A 27 -27.47 3.70 2.03
CA PRO A 27 -27.23 4.56 0.89
C PRO A 27 -26.20 3.87 -0.01
N PRO A 28 -26.40 3.83 -1.34
CA PRO A 28 -25.40 3.30 -2.25
C PRO A 28 -24.06 3.94 -1.86
N ARG A 29 -23.05 3.13 -1.50
CA ARG A 29 -21.73 3.67 -1.17
C ARG A 29 -21.33 4.53 -2.36
N ALA A 30 -21.14 5.82 -2.13
CA ALA A 30 -20.61 6.71 -3.15
C ALA A 30 -19.37 6.03 -3.76
N PRO A 31 -19.22 6.03 -5.10
CA PRO A 31 -18.00 5.54 -5.73
C PRO A 31 -16.82 6.15 -4.98
N GLY A 32 -15.97 5.30 -4.39
CA GLY A 32 -14.85 5.80 -3.61
C GLY A 32 -14.02 6.75 -4.48
N PRO A 33 -13.51 7.86 -3.93
CA PRO A 33 -12.71 8.80 -4.71
C PRO A 33 -11.63 8.03 -5.45
N GLU A 34 -11.61 8.14 -6.77
CA GLU A 34 -10.60 7.47 -7.59
C GLU A 34 -9.24 7.97 -7.14
N ALA A 35 -8.35 7.06 -6.73
CA ALA A 35 -7.04 7.42 -6.24
C ALA A 35 -6.31 8.25 -7.33
N PRO A 36 -5.70 9.41 -6.98
CA PRO A 36 -5.00 10.24 -7.95
C PRO A 36 -4.01 9.43 -8.77
N VAL A 37 -3.86 9.76 -10.06
CA VAL A 37 -3.00 9.01 -11.00
C VAL A 37 -1.57 8.89 -10.48
N ALA A 38 -1.05 9.93 -9.81
CA ALA A 38 0.26 9.91 -9.17
C ALA A 38 0.38 8.82 -8.09
N VAL A 39 -0.63 8.67 -7.22
CA VAL A 39 -0.68 7.63 -6.18
C VAL A 39 -0.78 6.23 -6.79
N ARG A 40 -1.56 6.07 -7.86
CA ARG A 40 -1.64 4.79 -8.59
C ARG A 40 -0.30 4.41 -9.22
N ARG A 41 0.41 5.37 -9.80
CA ARG A 41 1.75 5.16 -10.39
C ARG A 41 2.77 4.83 -9.31
N ALA A 42 2.81 5.58 -8.20
CA ALA A 42 3.68 5.29 -7.07
C ALA A 42 3.43 3.87 -6.53
N ALA A 43 2.17 3.50 -6.32
CA ALA A 43 1.84 2.18 -5.84
C ALA A 43 2.16 1.06 -6.85
N LEU A 44 2.14 1.34 -8.15
CA LEU A 44 2.60 0.41 -9.18
C LEU A 44 4.13 0.21 -9.10
N VAL A 45 4.89 1.31 -8.98
CA VAL A 45 6.35 1.28 -8.83
C VAL A 45 6.73 0.47 -7.59
N ALA A 46 6.16 0.78 -6.43
CA ALA A 46 6.36 0.03 -5.19
C ALA A 46 6.02 -1.46 -5.33
N ALA A 47 4.94 -1.79 -6.05
CA ALA A 47 4.55 -3.18 -6.26
C ALA A 47 5.55 -3.92 -7.17
N VAL A 48 6.11 -3.25 -8.18
CA VAL A 48 7.16 -3.81 -9.04
C VAL A 48 8.44 -4.03 -8.24
N GLU A 49 8.87 -3.06 -7.45
CA GLU A 49 10.04 -3.19 -6.57
C GLU A 49 9.87 -4.34 -5.56
N ALA A 50 8.71 -4.43 -4.92
CA ALA A 50 8.39 -5.51 -4.01
C ALA A 50 8.45 -6.87 -4.72
N ALA A 51 7.91 -6.98 -5.94
CA ALA A 51 7.99 -8.20 -6.73
C ALA A 51 9.42 -8.57 -7.10
N LEU A 52 10.27 -7.60 -7.43
CA LEU A 52 11.70 -7.83 -7.72
C LEU A 52 12.43 -8.34 -6.47
N LEU A 53 12.23 -7.70 -5.32
CA LEU A 53 12.83 -8.11 -4.05
C LEU A 53 12.39 -9.53 -3.64
N LEU A 54 11.10 -9.82 -3.73
CA LEU A 54 10.58 -11.15 -3.44
C LEU A 54 11.11 -12.19 -4.43
N GLY A 55 11.19 -11.85 -5.72
CA GLY A 55 11.81 -12.69 -6.75
C GLY A 55 13.27 -13.01 -6.42
N THR A 56 14.06 -12.00 -6.04
CA THR A 56 15.45 -12.19 -5.59
C THR A 56 15.52 -13.10 -4.37
N ALA A 57 14.70 -12.87 -3.35
CA ALA A 57 14.68 -13.72 -2.16
C ALA A 57 14.33 -15.18 -2.49
N LEU A 58 13.40 -15.42 -3.42
CA LEU A 58 13.05 -16.77 -3.88
C LEU A 58 14.19 -17.41 -4.67
N VAL A 59 14.88 -16.66 -5.54
CA VAL A 59 16.04 -17.15 -6.28
C VAL A 59 17.18 -17.52 -5.32
N VAL A 60 17.50 -16.66 -4.35
CA VAL A 60 18.53 -16.94 -3.34
C VAL A 60 18.13 -18.17 -2.52
N LEU A 61 16.88 -18.26 -2.08
CA LEU A 61 16.39 -19.43 -1.35
C LEU A 61 16.52 -20.72 -2.20
N TRP A 62 16.13 -20.66 -3.47
CA TRP A 62 16.26 -21.78 -4.40
C TRP A 62 17.72 -22.21 -4.56
N LEU A 63 18.63 -21.25 -4.78
CA LEU A 63 20.07 -21.53 -4.89
C LEU A 63 20.64 -22.12 -3.60
N THR A 64 20.17 -21.64 -2.45
CA THR A 64 20.57 -22.17 -1.13
C THR A 64 20.17 -23.64 -0.97
N LEU A 65 19.02 -24.03 -1.54
CA LEU A 65 18.50 -25.41 -1.45
C LEU A 65 19.08 -26.35 -2.51
N THR A 66 19.51 -25.83 -3.66
CA THR A 66 19.91 -26.63 -4.83
C THR A 66 21.41 -26.61 -5.11
N SER A 67 22.15 -25.69 -4.51
CA SER A 67 23.60 -25.53 -4.68
C SER A 67 24.31 -25.68 -3.33
N ASP A 68 25.64 -25.73 -3.33
CA ASP A 68 26.47 -25.61 -2.12
C ASP A 68 26.80 -24.13 -1.88
N PRO A 69 26.06 -23.41 -1.00
CA PRO A 69 26.40 -22.04 -0.66
C PRO A 69 27.64 -22.01 0.24
N ASP A 70 28.50 -21.00 0.05
CA ASP A 70 29.66 -20.77 0.93
C ASP A 70 29.28 -20.67 2.42
N SER A 71 28.06 -20.18 2.70
CA SER A 71 27.48 -20.16 4.03
C SER A 71 25.94 -20.16 3.97
N VAL A 72 25.34 -21.26 4.42
CA VAL A 72 23.88 -21.39 4.56
C VAL A 72 23.31 -20.30 5.47
N GLY A 73 23.98 -19.98 6.58
CA GLY A 73 23.51 -18.97 7.54
C GLY A 73 23.44 -17.57 6.91
N ARG A 74 24.45 -17.19 6.13
CA ARG A 74 24.46 -15.93 5.38
C ARG A 74 23.34 -15.89 4.34
N ALA A 75 23.17 -16.97 3.59
CA ALA A 75 22.16 -17.05 2.55
C ALA A 75 20.73 -16.95 3.12
N LEU A 76 20.45 -17.64 4.23
CA LEU A 76 19.16 -17.54 4.92
C LEU A 76 18.92 -16.14 5.50
N ALA A 77 19.94 -15.49 6.04
CA ALA A 77 19.83 -14.11 6.50
C ALA A 77 19.44 -13.17 5.35
N GLU A 78 20.06 -13.34 4.18
CA GLU A 78 19.73 -12.58 2.97
C GLU A 78 18.27 -12.79 2.54
N VAL A 79 17.79 -14.04 2.51
CA VAL A 79 16.38 -14.37 2.20
C VAL A 79 15.44 -13.67 3.17
N VAL A 80 15.72 -13.72 4.47
CA VAL A 80 14.87 -13.09 5.50
C VAL A 80 14.87 -11.58 5.37
N TYR A 81 16.02 -10.95 5.20
CA TYR A 81 16.11 -9.49 5.10
C TYR A 81 15.48 -8.97 3.80
N VAL A 82 15.87 -9.53 2.64
CA VAL A 82 15.35 -9.11 1.33
C VAL A 82 13.87 -9.46 1.21
N GLY A 83 13.48 -10.68 1.61
CA GLY A 83 12.09 -11.13 1.59
C GLY A 83 11.21 -10.30 2.53
N GLY A 84 11.66 -10.07 3.76
CA GLY A 84 10.94 -9.24 4.73
C GLY A 84 10.75 -7.80 4.24
N PHE A 85 11.78 -7.21 3.64
CA PHE A 85 11.70 -5.89 3.04
C PHE A 85 10.72 -5.85 1.85
N GLY A 86 10.77 -6.86 0.98
CA GLY A 86 9.82 -7.03 -0.12
C GLY A 86 8.37 -7.16 0.35
N VAL A 87 8.11 -7.94 1.41
CA VAL A 87 6.77 -8.06 2.01
C VAL A 87 6.32 -6.71 2.59
N ALA A 88 7.18 -6.03 3.33
CA ALA A 88 6.86 -4.73 3.91
C ALA A 88 6.50 -3.70 2.82
N LEU A 89 7.26 -3.68 1.73
CA LEU A 89 6.99 -2.81 0.59
C LEU A 89 5.70 -3.19 -0.15
N ALA A 90 5.41 -4.48 -0.33
CA ALA A 90 4.14 -4.95 -0.91
C ALA A 90 2.93 -4.51 -0.07
N VAL A 91 3.03 -4.63 1.26
CA VAL A 91 1.99 -4.18 2.19
C VAL A 91 1.80 -2.67 2.11
N ALA A 92 2.90 -1.91 2.06
CA ALA A 92 2.88 -0.47 1.94
C ALA A 92 2.29 -0.02 0.58
N ALA A 93 2.64 -0.70 -0.51
CA ALA A 93 2.07 -0.51 -1.84
C ALA A 93 0.55 -0.77 -1.86
N ALA A 94 0.09 -1.85 -1.21
CA ALA A 94 -1.33 -2.13 -1.05
C ALA A 94 -2.05 -1.04 -0.24
N GLY A 95 -1.39 -0.49 0.78
CA GLY A 95 -1.83 0.69 1.53
C GLY A 95 -1.97 1.93 0.64
N LEU A 96 -0.96 2.22 -0.19
CA LEU A 96 -1.00 3.32 -1.16
C LEU A 96 -2.14 3.16 -2.17
N ARG A 97 -2.37 1.96 -2.71
CA ARG A 97 -3.51 1.68 -3.63
C ARG A 97 -4.86 1.97 -2.99
N ARG A 98 -4.97 1.84 -1.66
CA ARG A 98 -6.17 2.14 -0.87
C ARG A 98 -6.17 3.59 -0.33
N VAL A 99 -5.14 4.37 -0.66
CA VAL A 99 -4.91 5.76 -0.20
C VAL A 99 -4.84 5.84 1.33
N ALA A 100 -4.42 4.76 2.01
CA ALA A 100 -4.47 4.69 3.47
C ALA A 100 -3.50 5.72 4.10
N GLY A 101 -3.98 6.55 5.03
CA GLY A 101 -3.19 7.65 5.64
C GLY A 101 -1.87 7.19 6.28
N TRP A 102 -1.83 5.95 6.77
CA TRP A 102 -0.65 5.36 7.39
C TRP A 102 0.42 4.89 6.39
N ALA A 103 0.10 4.73 5.10
CA ALA A 103 0.99 4.09 4.13
C ALA A 103 2.18 4.96 3.74
N ARG A 104 2.05 6.28 3.83
CA ARG A 104 3.07 7.22 3.36
C ARG A 104 4.40 7.13 4.09
N GLY A 105 4.35 7.15 5.43
CA GLY A 105 5.55 7.12 6.27
C GLY A 105 6.40 5.87 6.02
N PRO A 106 5.82 4.66 6.11
CA PRO A 106 6.51 3.41 5.80
C PRO A 106 7.14 3.39 4.40
N VAL A 107 6.44 3.85 3.36
CA VAL A 107 7.00 3.87 2.01
C VAL A 107 8.20 4.79 1.92
N VAL A 108 8.13 6.00 2.46
CA VAL A 108 9.27 6.93 2.43
C VAL A 108 10.50 6.33 3.13
N VAL A 109 10.30 5.70 4.29
CA VAL A 109 11.40 5.04 5.03
C VAL A 109 11.98 3.88 4.23
N LEU A 110 11.12 3.02 3.68
CA LEU A 110 11.57 1.90 2.83
C LEU A 110 12.32 2.43 1.61
N GLN A 111 11.86 3.50 0.94
CA GLN A 111 12.58 4.03 -0.22
C GLN A 111 13.93 4.62 0.12
N ILE A 112 14.09 5.27 1.28
CA ILE A 112 15.40 5.75 1.74
C ILE A 112 16.34 4.56 1.98
N LEU A 113 15.87 3.51 2.64
CA LEU A 113 16.65 2.30 2.88
C LEU A 113 17.02 1.58 1.58
N LEU A 114 16.08 1.50 0.63
CA LEU A 114 16.31 0.90 -0.69
C LEU A 114 17.32 1.71 -1.50
N GLY A 115 17.24 3.04 -1.45
CA GLY A 115 18.23 3.93 -2.07
C GLY A 115 19.62 3.76 -1.47
N LEU A 116 19.74 3.66 -0.14
CA LEU A 116 21.01 3.40 0.53
C LEU A 116 21.58 2.02 0.18
N PHE A 117 20.70 1.01 0.10
CA PHE A 117 21.07 -0.33 -0.36
C PHE A 117 21.55 -0.31 -1.82
N GLY A 118 20.87 0.41 -2.70
CA GLY A 118 21.27 0.63 -4.09
C GLY A 118 22.64 1.31 -4.19
N TYR A 119 22.90 2.32 -3.35
CA TYR A 119 24.22 2.95 -3.23
C TYR A 119 25.30 1.94 -2.82
N SER A 120 25.05 1.19 -1.75
CA SER A 120 25.98 0.15 -1.27
C SER A 120 26.30 -0.88 -2.36
N THR A 121 25.28 -1.29 -3.12
CA THR A 121 25.42 -2.24 -4.23
C THR A 121 26.19 -1.65 -5.41
N ALA A 122 25.91 -0.41 -5.79
CA ALA A 122 26.54 0.23 -6.95
C ALA A 122 28.02 0.53 -6.74
N PHE A 123 28.36 1.06 -5.56
CA PHE A 123 29.69 1.64 -5.31
C PHE A 123 30.56 0.68 -4.45
N PRO A 124 30.32 0.46 -3.15
CA PRO A 124 31.04 -0.57 -2.37
C PRO A 124 31.01 -1.97 -2.98
N GLY A 125 29.85 -2.40 -3.46
CA GLY A 125 29.64 -3.72 -4.07
C GLY A 125 30.15 -3.84 -5.51
N GLN A 126 30.55 -2.73 -6.14
CA GLN A 126 31.02 -2.66 -7.53
C GLN A 126 30.04 -3.25 -8.55
N GLN A 127 28.73 -3.22 -8.27
CA GLN A 127 27.67 -3.69 -9.16
C GLN A 127 26.78 -2.52 -9.61
N PRO A 128 27.31 -1.54 -10.36
CA PRO A 128 26.57 -0.34 -10.74
C PRO A 128 25.35 -0.65 -11.62
N LEU A 129 25.42 -1.71 -12.43
CA LEU A 129 24.32 -2.19 -13.27
C LEU A 129 23.09 -2.61 -12.46
N LEU A 130 23.25 -2.98 -11.19
CA LEU A 130 22.16 -3.34 -10.29
C LEU A 130 21.82 -2.20 -9.33
N GLY A 131 22.83 -1.56 -8.74
CA GLY A 131 22.61 -0.53 -7.73
C GLY A 131 22.05 0.79 -8.29
N ILE A 132 22.48 1.23 -9.48
CA ILE A 132 21.97 2.48 -10.08
C ILE A 132 20.47 2.38 -10.38
N PRO A 133 19.95 1.32 -11.04
CA PRO A 133 18.51 1.16 -11.21
C PRO A 133 17.71 1.22 -9.91
N LEU A 134 18.20 0.60 -8.83
CA LEU A 134 17.54 0.65 -7.51
C LEU A 134 17.48 2.07 -6.95
N ILE A 135 18.57 2.83 -7.07
CA ILE A 135 18.58 4.25 -6.64
C ILE A 135 17.57 5.06 -7.45
N VAL A 136 17.55 4.88 -8.78
CA VAL A 136 16.64 5.62 -9.67
C VAL A 136 15.18 5.31 -9.34
N LEU A 137 14.86 4.05 -9.09
CA LEU A 137 13.54 3.60 -8.66
C LEU A 137 13.11 4.26 -7.35
N ALA A 138 13.96 4.20 -6.32
CA ALA A 138 13.70 4.83 -5.04
C ALA A 138 13.50 6.35 -5.14
N LEU A 139 14.36 7.05 -5.91
CA LEU A 139 14.21 8.49 -6.15
C LEU A 139 12.93 8.81 -6.93
N THR A 140 12.56 7.98 -7.90
CA THR A 140 11.32 8.15 -8.67
C THR A 140 10.10 8.04 -7.77
N GLU A 141 10.08 7.06 -6.87
CA GLU A 141 8.96 6.91 -5.94
C GLU A 141 8.89 8.06 -4.92
N LEU A 142 10.02 8.47 -4.36
CA LEU A 142 10.08 9.65 -3.48
C LEU A 142 9.62 10.92 -4.21
N TYR A 143 10.01 11.09 -5.47
CA TYR A 143 9.55 12.21 -6.30
C TYR A 143 8.04 12.16 -6.53
N LEU A 144 7.50 10.99 -6.88
CA LEU A 144 6.05 10.81 -7.07
C LEU A 144 5.27 11.10 -5.78
N LEU A 145 5.79 10.68 -4.62
CA LEU A 145 5.18 10.97 -3.33
C LEU A 145 5.31 12.43 -2.90
N ALA A 146 6.33 13.13 -3.37
CA ALA A 146 6.52 14.55 -3.15
C ALA A 146 5.61 15.44 -4.02
N THR A 147 4.90 14.88 -5.00
CA THR A 147 3.95 15.66 -5.83
C THR A 147 2.81 16.28 -5.00
N PRO A 148 2.33 17.48 -5.37
CA PRO A 148 1.26 18.16 -4.63
C PRO A 148 -0.04 17.35 -4.58
N GLU A 149 -0.36 16.59 -5.62
CA GLU A 149 -1.54 15.73 -5.69
C GLU A 149 -1.46 14.60 -4.66
N ALA A 150 -0.28 13.99 -4.53
CA ALA A 150 -0.04 13.00 -3.48
C ALA A 150 -0.13 13.67 -2.10
N ARG A 151 0.41 14.89 -1.92
CA ARG A 151 0.31 15.60 -0.63
C ARG A 151 -1.12 15.89 -0.22
N LEU A 152 -1.95 16.38 -1.12
CA LEU A 152 -3.36 16.69 -0.84
C LEU A 152 -4.16 15.41 -0.53
N ALA A 153 -3.91 14.32 -1.25
CA ALA A 153 -4.61 13.05 -1.05
C ALA A 153 -4.44 12.44 0.36
N PHE A 154 -3.33 12.75 1.04
CA PHE A 154 -3.05 12.29 2.40
C PHE A 154 -3.22 13.39 3.46
N ALA A 155 -3.48 14.65 3.08
CA ALA A 155 -3.77 15.73 4.01
C ALA A 155 -5.25 15.79 4.41
N ASP A 156 -6.13 15.27 3.55
CA ASP A 156 -7.60 15.22 3.74
C ASP A 156 -8.08 14.00 4.56
N ARG A 157 -7.17 13.28 5.23
CA ARG A 157 -7.45 12.08 6.05
C ARG A 157 -6.77 12.16 7.41
#